data_AF-A0A260YMU4-F1
#
_entry.id   AF-A0A260YMU4-F1
#
_cell.length_a   1.000
_cell.length_b   1.000
_cell.length_c   1.000
_cell.angle_alpha   90.00
_cell.angle_beta   90.00
_cell.angle_gamma   90.00
#
_symmetry.space_group_name_H-M   'P 1'
#
loop_
_entity.id
_entity.type
_entity.pdbx_description
1 polymer ?
#
loop_
_entity_poly.entity_id
_entity_poly.type
_entity_poly.pdbx_seq_one_letter_code
_entity_poly.pdbx_strand_id
1 'polypeptide(L)'
;MLVVTLLLLILIPSSLSYCDLDCKRLEDDPSKMVWTERATYCENGYGDAHCDSLYVGQPNVTAGGSAVRPDYCWGTTDANGVTTENPDTIANSKKFCAKRCGYCCVTEDHTCNWTIPSGYTAEIQKICK
;
A
#
# COMPACT_ATOMS: atom_id res chain seq x y z
N MET A 1 -0.76 -9.26 47.52
CA MET A 1 -0.15 -9.65 46.22
C MET A 1 -1.20 -9.58 45.11
N LEU A 2 -1.67 -8.37 44.75
CA LEU A 2 -2.74 -8.20 43.76
C LEU A 2 -2.53 -6.98 42.85
N VAL A 3 -1.29 -6.49 42.75
CA VAL A 3 -0.93 -5.27 41.98
C VAL A 3 0.04 -5.59 40.84
N VAL A 4 0.60 -6.81 40.80
CA VAL A 4 1.63 -7.20 39.80
C VAL A 4 1.03 -7.75 38.51
N THR A 5 -0.27 -8.09 38.47
CA THR A 5 -0.92 -8.69 37.30
C THR A 5 -1.52 -7.71 36.30
N LEU A 6 -1.51 -6.39 36.56
CA LEU A 6 -2.14 -5.40 35.68
C LEU A 6 -1.16 -4.63 34.75
N LEU A 7 0.15 -4.91 34.83
CA LEU A 7 1.19 -4.20 34.06
C LEU A 7 1.65 -4.90 32.77
N LEU A 8 0.93 -5.92 32.29
CA LEU A 8 1.32 -6.70 31.10
C LEU A 8 0.51 -6.38 29.82
N LEU A 9 -0.29 -5.30 29.82
CA LEU A 9 -1.26 -5.01 28.76
C LEU A 9 -0.85 -3.96 27.72
N ILE A 10 0.37 -3.39 27.74
CA ILE A 10 0.73 -2.33 26.78
C ILE A 10 2.19 -2.43 26.28
N LEU A 11 2.65 -3.64 25.99
CA LEU A 11 3.73 -3.84 25.03
C LEU A 11 3.11 -4.39 23.74
N ILE A 12 2.17 -3.64 23.17
CA ILE A 12 1.96 -3.76 21.73
C ILE A 12 3.18 -3.03 21.16
N PRO A 13 4.16 -3.73 20.55
CA PRO A 13 5.17 -3.04 19.80
C PRO A 13 4.41 -2.20 18.78
N SER A 14 4.48 -0.89 18.93
CA SER A 14 4.12 0.07 17.89
C SER A 14 5.15 -0.04 16.77
N SER A 15 5.40 -1.24 16.25
CA SER A 15 5.58 -1.38 14.82
C SER A 15 4.24 -0.91 14.25
N LEU A 16 4.11 0.40 14.03
CA LEU A 16 3.25 0.88 12.97
C LEU A 16 3.75 0.14 11.72
N SER A 17 3.22 -1.06 11.52
CA SER A 17 3.20 -1.68 10.21
C SER A 17 2.39 -0.70 9.39
N TYR A 18 3.14 0.14 8.69
CA TYR A 18 2.74 0.79 7.46
C TYR A 18 1.58 0.03 6.81
N CYS A 19 0.35 0.50 7.03
CA CYS A 19 -0.84 -0.10 6.45
C CYS A 19 -1.11 0.60 5.12
N ASP A 20 -0.16 0.51 4.18
CA ASP A 20 -0.46 0.74 2.77
C ASP A 20 -1.23 -0.46 2.24
N LEU A 21 -2.55 -0.29 2.28
CA LEU A 21 -3.52 -1.29 1.85
C LEU A 21 -4.08 -0.96 0.46
N ASP A 22 -3.67 0.15 -0.15
CA ASP A 22 -4.18 0.51 -1.48
C ASP A 22 -3.81 -0.57 -2.48
N CYS A 23 -4.83 -1.08 -3.16
CA CYS A 23 -4.69 -2.12 -4.16
C CYS A 23 -4.14 -3.47 -3.66
N LYS A 24 -4.18 -3.73 -2.35
CA LYS A 24 -3.87 -5.02 -1.75
C LYS A 24 -5.13 -5.69 -1.18
N ARG A 25 -5.13 -7.02 -1.10
CA ARG A 25 -6.14 -7.84 -0.43
C ARG A 25 -5.49 -8.82 0.53
N LEU A 26 -6.25 -9.25 1.53
CA LEU A 26 -5.89 -10.43 2.34
C LEU A 26 -6.04 -11.69 1.48
N GLU A 27 -5.11 -12.63 1.63
CA GLU A 27 -5.29 -14.01 1.16
C GLU A 27 -6.04 -14.84 2.22
N ASP A 28 -6.29 -16.11 1.92
CA ASP A 28 -6.89 -17.07 2.88
C ASP A 28 -6.07 -17.18 4.18
N ASP A 29 -4.77 -16.88 4.10
CA ASP A 29 -3.91 -16.64 5.26
C ASP A 29 -4.01 -15.16 5.69
N PRO A 30 -4.65 -14.84 6.82
CA PRO A 30 -4.89 -13.47 7.26
C PRO A 30 -3.61 -12.71 7.64
N SER A 31 -2.46 -13.38 7.67
CA SER A 31 -1.15 -12.75 7.86
C SER A 31 -0.52 -12.22 6.56
N LYS A 32 -1.13 -12.48 5.40
CA LYS A 32 -0.56 -12.16 4.08
C LYS A 32 -1.46 -11.20 3.30
N MET A 33 -0.91 -10.02 3.03
CA MET A 33 -1.45 -9.07 2.06
C MET A 33 -0.76 -9.26 0.72
N VAL A 34 -1.53 -9.37 -0.36
CA VAL A 34 -1.02 -9.45 -1.73
C VAL A 34 -1.62 -8.36 -2.59
N TRP A 35 -0.91 -7.95 -3.63
CA TRP A 35 -1.44 -7.05 -4.65
C TRP A 35 -2.60 -7.69 -5.40
N THR A 36 -3.66 -6.91 -5.58
CA THR A 36 -4.77 -7.29 -6.46
C THR A 36 -4.33 -7.21 -7.93
N GLU A 37 -5.04 -7.89 -8.82
CA GLU A 37 -4.84 -7.77 -10.28
C GLU A 37 -4.86 -6.29 -10.74
N ARG A 38 -5.74 -5.49 -10.13
CA ARG A 38 -5.93 -4.07 -10.46
C ARG A 38 -4.70 -3.21 -10.22
N ALA A 39 -3.76 -3.64 -9.38
CA ALA A 39 -2.55 -2.87 -9.06
C ALA A 39 -1.64 -2.65 -10.28
N THR A 40 -1.74 -3.52 -11.29
CA THR A 40 -0.91 -3.47 -12.51
C THR A 40 -1.71 -3.17 -13.78
N TYR A 41 -3.02 -2.89 -13.66
CA TYR A 41 -3.91 -2.68 -14.80
C TYR A 41 -3.88 -1.25 -15.33
N CYS A 42 -3.42 -0.31 -14.54
CA CYS A 42 -3.38 1.08 -14.94
C CYS A 42 -2.22 1.28 -15.89
N GLU A 43 -2.42 2.09 -16.92
CA GLU A 43 -1.30 2.53 -17.72
C GLU A 43 -0.53 3.62 -16.98
N ASN A 44 0.78 3.63 -17.19
CA ASN A 44 1.63 4.71 -16.73
C ASN A 44 1.40 5.94 -17.62
N GLY A 45 1.48 7.14 -17.03
CA GLY A 45 1.50 8.38 -17.82
C GLY A 45 2.82 8.55 -18.58
N TYR A 46 3.91 8.04 -18.03
CA TYR A 46 5.18 7.85 -18.73
C TYR A 46 5.27 6.44 -19.33
N GLY A 47 6.21 6.21 -20.26
CA GLY A 47 6.47 4.85 -20.75
C GLY A 47 7.03 3.95 -19.66
N ASP A 48 6.73 2.65 -19.70
CA ASP A 48 7.16 1.67 -18.69
C ASP A 48 8.66 1.73 -18.39
N ALA A 49 9.51 1.80 -19.42
CA ALA A 49 10.96 1.92 -19.26
C ALA A 49 11.39 3.19 -18.51
N HIS A 50 10.65 4.29 -18.67
CA HIS A 50 10.94 5.52 -17.93
C HIS A 50 10.55 5.36 -16.46
N CYS A 51 9.38 4.81 -16.16
CA CYS A 51 9.01 4.50 -14.78
C CYS A 51 10.00 3.53 -14.13
N ASP A 52 10.39 2.45 -14.81
CA ASP A 52 11.41 1.52 -14.29
C ASP A 52 12.74 2.22 -13.96
N SER A 53 13.14 3.20 -14.77
CA SER A 53 14.36 3.99 -14.51
C SER A 53 14.28 4.89 -13.26
N LEU A 54 13.08 5.32 -12.86
CA LEU A 54 12.87 6.14 -11.66
C LEU A 54 12.92 5.30 -10.37
N TYR A 55 12.60 4.01 -10.46
CA TYR A 55 12.49 3.09 -9.31
C TYR A 55 13.51 1.95 -9.36
N VAL A 56 14.70 2.22 -9.92
CA VAL A 56 15.78 1.22 -10.03
C VAL A 56 16.15 0.67 -8.67
N GLY A 57 16.21 -0.66 -8.55
CA GLY A 57 16.56 -1.35 -7.30
C GLY A 57 15.40 -1.51 -6.32
N GLN A 58 14.21 -0.97 -6.61
CA GLN A 58 13.01 -1.20 -5.81
C GLN A 58 12.15 -2.32 -6.42
N PRO A 59 11.41 -3.09 -5.60
CA PRO A 59 10.64 -4.23 -6.09
C PRO A 59 9.59 -3.82 -7.11
N ASN A 60 9.30 -4.71 -8.06
CA ASN A 60 8.16 -4.54 -8.96
C ASN A 60 6.88 -4.98 -8.27
N VAL A 61 5.81 -4.23 -8.51
CA VAL A 61 4.47 -4.66 -8.13
C VAL A 61 3.99 -5.70 -9.15
N THR A 62 3.51 -6.83 -8.65
CA THR A 62 3.00 -7.93 -9.46
C THR A 62 1.71 -8.44 -8.82
N ALA A 63 0.70 -8.74 -9.64
CA ALA A 63 -0.55 -9.31 -9.16
C ALA A 63 -0.29 -10.61 -8.37
N GLY A 64 -0.94 -10.74 -7.21
CA GLY A 64 -0.71 -11.86 -6.28
C GLY A 64 0.63 -11.81 -5.53
N GLY A 65 1.52 -10.87 -5.86
CA GLY A 65 2.78 -10.67 -5.14
C GLY A 65 2.58 -9.99 -3.78
N SER A 66 3.50 -10.21 -2.85
CA SER A 66 3.49 -9.61 -1.50
C SER A 66 4.57 -8.55 -1.30
N ALA A 67 5.21 -8.08 -2.38
CA ALA A 67 6.23 -7.05 -2.31
C ALA A 67 5.68 -5.78 -1.66
N VAL A 68 6.50 -5.10 -0.85
CA VAL A 68 6.16 -3.76 -0.38
C VAL A 68 6.06 -2.80 -1.56
N ARG A 69 5.24 -1.75 -1.41
CA ARG A 69 5.19 -0.69 -2.42
C ARG A 69 6.58 -0.06 -2.51
N PRO A 70 7.08 0.27 -3.71
CA PRO A 70 8.33 1.00 -3.86
C PRO A 70 8.29 2.29 -3.02
N ASP A 71 9.34 2.56 -2.24
CA ASP A 71 9.36 3.69 -1.30
C ASP A 71 9.10 5.03 -2.00
N TYR A 72 9.68 5.24 -3.18
CA TYR A 72 9.54 6.48 -3.94
C TYR A 72 8.18 6.61 -4.63
N CYS A 73 7.32 5.58 -4.57
CA CYS A 73 5.95 5.70 -5.00
C CYS A 73 5.07 6.35 -3.92
N TRP A 74 5.54 6.32 -2.67
CA TRP A 74 4.76 6.67 -1.48
C TRP A 74 5.29 7.91 -0.76
N GLY A 75 6.60 8.06 -0.69
CA GLY A 75 7.20 8.93 0.29
C GLY A 75 8.57 9.47 -0.09
N THR A 76 9.09 10.30 0.82
CA THR A 76 10.46 10.78 0.77
C THR A 76 11.29 9.98 1.75
N THR A 77 12.40 9.43 1.27
CA THR A 77 13.37 8.73 2.11
C THR A 77 14.39 9.73 2.65
N ASP A 78 14.56 9.77 3.97
CA ASP A 78 15.54 10.63 4.62
C ASP A 78 16.97 10.07 4.52
N ALA A 79 17.95 10.81 5.05
CA ALA A 79 19.35 10.40 5.05
C ALA A 79 19.62 9.11 5.86
N ASN A 80 18.69 8.69 6.71
CA ASN A 80 18.78 7.46 7.50
C ASN A 80 18.08 6.26 6.82
N GLY A 81 17.52 6.46 5.62
CA GLY A 81 16.79 5.42 4.90
C GLY A 81 15.34 5.26 5.36
N VAL A 82 14.80 6.20 6.15
CA VAL A 82 13.41 6.14 6.61
C VAL A 82 12.52 6.85 5.61
N THR A 83 11.58 6.10 5.02
CA THR A 83 10.57 6.65 4.11
C THR A 83 9.36 7.12 4.90
N THR A 84 8.99 8.39 4.73
CA THR A 84 7.76 8.96 5.30
C THR A 84 6.79 9.29 4.18
N GLU A 85 5.49 9.05 4.42
CA GLU A 85 4.41 9.40 3.50
C GLU A 85 4.53 10.84 3.01
N ASN A 86 4.45 11.01 1.69
CA ASN A 86 4.48 12.32 1.06
C ASN A 86 3.33 12.41 0.03
N PRO A 87 2.30 13.24 0.28
CA PRO A 87 1.13 13.34 -0.59
C PRO A 87 1.45 13.71 -2.04
N ASP A 88 2.42 14.60 -2.27
CA ASP A 88 2.82 15.00 -3.62
C ASP A 88 3.49 13.86 -4.37
N THR A 89 4.29 13.05 -3.67
CA THR A 89 4.93 11.84 -4.21
C THR A 89 3.87 10.82 -4.62
N ILE A 90 2.86 10.60 -3.77
CA ILE A 90 1.72 9.72 -4.06
C ILE A 90 0.94 10.22 -5.27
N ALA A 91 0.61 11.52 -5.30
CA ALA A 91 -0.14 12.13 -6.40
C ALA A 91 0.62 12.01 -7.74
N ASN A 92 1.92 12.31 -7.75
CA ASN A 92 2.75 12.17 -8.94
C ASN A 92 2.89 10.71 -9.37
N SER A 93 3.06 9.78 -8.43
CA SER A 93 3.17 8.35 -8.72
C SER A 93 1.88 7.79 -9.31
N LYS A 94 0.72 8.18 -8.77
CA LYS A 94 -0.60 7.88 -9.35
C LYS A 94 -0.77 8.45 -10.75
N LYS A 95 -0.24 9.66 -11.01
CA LYS A 95 -0.38 10.32 -12.31
C LYS A 95 0.53 9.74 -13.40
N PHE A 96 1.78 9.45 -13.05
CA PHE A 96 2.82 9.18 -14.04
C PHE A 96 3.28 7.73 -14.08
N CYS A 97 3.24 7.02 -12.95
CA CYS A 97 3.79 5.66 -12.83
C CYS A 97 2.87 4.70 -12.05
N ALA A 98 1.55 4.82 -12.23
CA ALA A 98 0.53 4.08 -11.47
C ALA A 98 0.75 2.56 -11.50
N LYS A 99 1.01 2.00 -12.70
CA LYS A 99 1.27 0.58 -12.92
C LYS A 99 2.47 0.11 -12.12
N ARG A 100 3.57 0.86 -12.24
CA ARG A 100 4.86 0.53 -11.64
C ARG A 100 4.80 0.61 -10.12
N CYS A 101 3.98 1.53 -9.63
CA CYS A 101 3.78 1.81 -8.23
C CYS A 101 2.66 0.99 -7.58
N GLY A 102 1.86 0.24 -8.32
CA GLY A 102 0.80 -0.60 -7.75
C GLY A 102 -0.46 0.17 -7.32
N TYR A 103 -0.79 1.29 -7.96
CA TYR A 103 -1.97 2.09 -7.60
C TYR A 103 -3.23 1.57 -8.31
N CYS A 104 -4.38 1.65 -7.66
CA CYS A 104 -5.64 1.04 -8.11
C CYS A 104 -6.40 1.76 -9.24
N CYS A 105 -5.69 2.44 -10.14
CA CYS A 105 -6.24 3.26 -11.24
C CYS A 105 -7.20 4.33 -10.73
N VAL A 106 -7.05 4.70 -9.46
CA VAL A 106 -7.78 5.77 -8.80
C VAL A 106 -7.30 7.09 -9.37
N THR A 107 -7.96 7.55 -10.43
CA THR A 107 -7.91 8.95 -10.84
C THR A 107 -8.65 9.79 -9.79
N GLU A 108 -8.42 11.10 -9.75
CA GLU A 108 -9.15 12.02 -8.86
C GLU A 108 -10.69 11.90 -8.99
N ASP A 109 -11.18 11.36 -10.13
CA ASP A 109 -12.59 11.15 -10.43
C ASP A 109 -13.15 9.76 -10.06
N HIS A 110 -12.34 8.84 -9.52
CA HIS A 110 -12.75 7.47 -9.24
C HIS A 110 -12.32 7.00 -7.84
N THR A 111 -12.98 7.53 -6.81
CA THR A 111 -13.12 6.86 -5.52
C THR A 111 -13.85 5.52 -5.73
N CYS A 112 -13.09 4.43 -5.64
CA CYS A 112 -13.51 3.05 -5.42
C CYS A 112 -15.01 2.73 -5.61
N ASN A 113 -15.50 2.66 -6.85
CA ASN A 113 -16.72 1.91 -7.15
C ASN A 113 -16.37 0.40 -7.21
N TRP A 114 -16.09 -0.17 -6.03
CA TRP A 114 -16.04 -1.62 -5.87
C TRP A 114 -17.20 -2.05 -4.98
N THR A 115 -18.13 -2.82 -5.52
CA THR A 115 -19.22 -3.41 -4.75
C THR A 115 -18.63 -4.53 -3.90
N ILE A 116 -18.67 -4.36 -2.58
CA ILE A 116 -18.19 -5.34 -1.59
C ILE A 116 -19.01 -6.64 -1.76
N PRO A 117 -18.39 -7.80 -2.02
CA PRO A 117 -19.10 -9.08 -2.04
C PRO A 117 -19.72 -9.39 -0.67
N SER A 118 -20.89 -10.05 -0.65
CA SER A 118 -21.57 -10.42 0.59
C SER A 118 -20.68 -11.33 1.45
N GLY A 119 -20.33 -10.88 2.66
CA GLY A 119 -19.50 -11.62 3.62
C GLY A 119 -18.31 -10.85 4.19
N TYR A 120 -17.97 -9.68 3.63
CA TYR A 120 -16.89 -8.82 4.12
C TYR A 120 -17.36 -7.88 5.23
N THR A 121 -16.66 -7.85 6.37
CA THR A 121 -17.03 -7.07 7.56
C THR A 121 -16.47 -5.64 7.55
N ALA A 122 -17.13 -4.73 8.27
CA ALA A 122 -16.82 -3.31 8.34
C ALA A 122 -15.43 -2.96 8.94
N GLU A 123 -14.75 -3.90 9.62
CA GLU A 123 -13.36 -3.68 10.06
C GLU A 123 -12.38 -3.65 8.88
N ILE A 124 -12.73 -4.32 7.78
CA ILE A 124 -12.02 -4.25 6.49
C ILE A 124 -12.39 -2.94 5.75
N GLN A 125 -13.46 -2.23 6.12
CA GLN A 125 -13.87 -0.96 5.48
C GLN A 125 -13.05 0.27 5.89
N LYS A 126 -12.05 0.14 6.78
CA LYS A 126 -11.04 1.21 6.97
C LYS A 126 -10.11 1.39 5.76
N ILE A 127 -10.34 0.66 4.67
CA ILE A 127 -9.57 0.63 3.41
C ILE A 127 -9.91 1.79 2.46
N CYS A 128 -10.96 2.58 2.70
CA CYS A 128 -11.25 3.81 1.93
C CYS A 128 -11.86 4.91 2.81
N LYS A 129 -11.08 5.49 3.73
CA LYS A 129 -11.35 6.83 4.27
C LYS A 129 -10.13 7.71 4.10
#